data_AF-A0A420M8C0-F1
#
_entry.id   AF-A0A420M8C0-F1
#
_cell.length_a   1.000
_cell.length_b   1.000
_cell.length_c   1.000
_cell.angle_alpha   90.00
_cell.angle_beta   90.00
_cell.angle_gamma   90.00
#
_symmetry.space_group_name_H-M   'P 1'
#
loop_
_entity.id
_entity.type
_entity.pdbx_description
1 polymer ?
#
loop_
_entity_poly.entity_id
_entity_poly.type
_entity_poly.pdbx_seq_one_letter_code
_entity_poly.pdbx_strand_id
1 'polypeptide(L)'
;MRCVPTSPGHCSMEYEVYRHKNATDEGFKTIDEMFKRILAKDKWLCNNAQKNLIVGVFMNGEMNPKMEQGPLYFQHRVTGILNRHHQWEKAAGKEINPAQHVPSDGSRGTETDIGFCSSLACGKDAEDLAW
;
A
#
# COMPACT_ATOMS: atom_id res chain seq x y z
N MET A 1 -8.83 -12.33 3.84
CA MET A 1 -7.68 -11.55 4.34
C MET A 1 -7.71 -10.22 3.63
N ARG A 2 -7.68 -9.12 4.38
CA ARG A 2 -7.65 -7.75 3.85
C ARG A 2 -6.40 -7.06 4.39
N CYS A 3 -5.60 -6.49 3.50
CA CYS A 3 -4.42 -5.68 3.83
C CYS A 3 -4.79 -4.21 3.73
N VAL A 4 -4.79 -3.49 4.84
CA VAL A 4 -5.20 -2.09 4.91
C VAL A 4 -3.97 -1.23 5.27
N PRO A 5 -3.33 -0.57 4.30
CA PRO A 5 -2.22 0.32 4.60
C PRO A 5 -2.73 1.51 5.42
N THR A 6 -2.07 1.82 6.52
CA THR A 6 -2.41 2.97 7.37
C THR A 6 -1.30 4.02 7.38
N SER A 7 -0.07 3.64 7.04
CA SER A 7 1.07 4.54 6.83
C SER A 7 2.15 3.81 6.01
N PRO A 8 3.23 4.50 5.56
CA PRO A 8 4.30 3.86 4.78
C PRO A 8 4.98 2.64 5.45
N GLY A 9 4.98 2.59 6.78
CA GLY A 9 5.60 1.51 7.57
C GLY A 9 4.61 0.66 8.38
N HIS A 10 3.29 0.85 8.18
CA HIS A 10 2.28 0.15 8.97
C HIS A 10 1.07 -0.26 8.11
N CYS A 11 0.63 -1.50 8.29
CA CYS A 11 -0.53 -2.08 7.64
C CYS A 11 -1.35 -2.86 8.67
N SER A 12 -2.66 -2.67 8.67
CA SER A 12 -3.60 -3.51 9.41
C SER A 12 -3.96 -4.74 8.58
N MET A 13 -3.81 -5.92 9.17
CA MET A 13 -4.16 -7.19 8.53
C MET A 13 -5.44 -7.72 9.17
N GLU A 14 -6.50 -7.83 8.38
CA GLU A 14 -7.82 -8.25 8.85
C GLU A 14 -8.21 -9.60 8.26
N TYR A 15 -8.81 -10.44 9.10
CA TYR A 15 -9.13 -11.82 8.77
C TYR A 15 -10.56 -12.13 9.18
N GLU A 16 -11.32 -12.64 8.22
CA GLU A 16 -12.60 -13.27 8.44
C GLU A 16 -12.40 -14.76 8.20
N VAL A 17 -12.66 -15.57 9.21
CA VAL A 17 -12.48 -17.03 9.16
C VAL A 17 -13.85 -17.66 9.08
N TYR A 18 -14.11 -18.32 7.96
CA TYR A 18 -15.39 -18.96 7.67
C TYR A 18 -15.28 -20.46 7.88
N ARG A 19 -16.36 -21.07 8.37
CA ARG A 19 -16.51 -22.53 8.47
C ARG A 19 -17.83 -22.99 7.87
N HIS A 20 -17.86 -24.23 7.41
CA HIS A 20 -19.09 -24.83 6.95
C HIS A 20 -20.11 -24.92 8.10
N LYS A 21 -21.40 -24.76 7.81
CA LYS A 21 -22.49 -24.77 8.82
C LYS A 21 -22.56 -26.04 9.67
N ASN A 22 -22.06 -27.16 9.14
CA ASN A 22 -22.05 -28.46 9.80
C ASN A 22 -20.66 -28.83 10.36
N ALA A 23 -19.68 -27.91 10.33
CA ALA A 23 -18.36 -28.18 10.92
C ALA A 23 -18.46 -28.23 12.45
N THR A 24 -17.76 -29.16 13.08
CA THR A 24 -17.69 -29.23 14.54
C THR A 24 -16.88 -28.06 15.10
N ASP A 25 -17.16 -27.70 16.35
CA ASP A 25 -16.43 -26.64 17.04
C ASP A 25 -14.96 -27.02 17.24
N GLU A 26 -14.68 -28.29 17.56
CA GLU A 26 -13.35 -28.81 17.77
C GLU A 26 -12.52 -28.73 16.49
N GLY A 27 -13.06 -29.22 15.36
CA GLY A 27 -12.37 -29.20 14.08
C GLY A 27 -12.09 -27.78 13.59
N PHE A 28 -13.06 -26.88 13.78
CA PHE A 28 -12.85 -25.47 13.49
C PHE A 28 -11.75 -24.86 14.36
N LYS A 29 -11.80 -25.09 15.67
CA LYS A 29 -10.83 -24.53 16.62
C LYS A 29 -9.41 -24.98 16.31
N THR A 30 -9.19 -26.25 15.98
CA THR A 30 -7.87 -26.76 15.59
C THR A 30 -7.28 -26.00 14.40
N ILE A 31 -8.09 -25.77 13.36
CA ILE A 31 -7.64 -25.05 12.16
C ILE A 31 -7.43 -23.56 12.45
N ASP A 32 -8.36 -22.93 13.17
CA ASP A 32 -8.30 -21.51 13.56
C ASP A 32 -7.05 -21.21 14.40
N GLU A 33 -6.74 -22.04 15.39
CA GLU A 33 -5.54 -21.89 16.23
C GLU A 33 -4.25 -22.03 15.41
N MET A 34 -4.20 -23.01 14.50
CA MET A 34 -3.07 -23.17 13.59
C MET A 34 -2.89 -21.93 12.71
N PHE A 35 -3.98 -21.44 12.12
CA PHE A 35 -3.96 -20.29 11.23
C PHE A 35 -3.49 -19.02 11.96
N LYS A 36 -4.05 -18.73 13.15
CA LYS A 36 -3.62 -17.61 13.99
C LYS A 36 -2.13 -17.68 14.34
N ARG A 37 -1.62 -18.88 14.64
CA ARG A 37 -0.18 -19.06 14.93
C ARG A 37 0.70 -18.76 13.73
N ILE A 38 0.29 -19.15 12.53
CA ILE A 38 1.04 -18.86 11.29
C ILE A 38 1.06 -17.35 11.04
N LEU A 39 -0.10 -16.70 11.10
CA LEU A 39 -0.20 -15.25 10.88
C LEU A 39 0.60 -14.44 11.90
N ALA A 40 0.65 -14.90 13.15
CA ALA A 40 1.47 -14.28 14.18
C ALA A 40 2.98 -14.35 13.83
N LYS A 41 3.43 -15.46 13.25
CA LYS A 41 4.82 -15.59 12.78
C LYS A 41 5.09 -14.67 11.59
N ASP A 42 4.20 -14.63 10.61
CA ASP A 42 4.34 -13.77 9.43
C ASP A 42 4.44 -12.28 9.82
N LYS A 43 3.63 -11.85 10.80
CA LYS A 43 3.72 -10.49 11.36
C LYS A 43 5.14 -10.15 11.81
N TRP A 44 5.79 -11.06 12.56
CA TRP A 44 7.15 -10.83 13.05
C TRP A 44 8.19 -10.87 11.94
N LEU A 45 8.02 -11.74 10.94
CA LEU A 45 8.89 -11.76 9.76
C LEU A 45 8.83 -10.44 9.00
N CYS A 46 7.64 -9.92 8.69
CA CYS A 46 7.47 -8.65 8.01
C CYS A 46 8.01 -7.48 8.84
N ASN A 47 7.72 -7.43 10.14
CA ASN A 47 8.20 -6.35 11.00
C ASN A 47 9.73 -6.30 11.10
N ASN A 48 10.38 -7.46 11.18
CA ASN A 48 11.83 -7.52 11.24
C ASN A 48 12.48 -7.22 9.89
N ALA A 49 11.87 -7.64 8.78
CA ALA A 49 12.29 -7.23 7.44
C ALA A 49 12.20 -5.70 7.28
N GLN A 50 11.11 -5.07 7.74
CA GLN A 50 10.95 -3.62 7.72
C GLN A 50 12.02 -2.91 8.56
N LYS A 51 12.38 -3.43 9.74
CA LYS A 51 13.49 -2.89 10.53
C LYS A 51 14.81 -2.92 9.76
N ASN A 52 15.12 -4.04 9.10
CA ASN A 52 16.35 -4.16 8.31
C ASN A 52 16.37 -3.20 7.12
N LEU A 53 15.22 -2.97 6.47
CA LEU A 53 15.07 -1.97 5.41
C LEU A 53 15.33 -0.55 5.93
N ILE A 54 14.79 -0.19 7.10
CA ILE A 54 14.98 1.12 7.70
C ILE A 54 16.45 1.38 8.06
N VAL A 55 17.18 0.35 8.51
CA VAL A 55 18.61 0.46 8.82
C VAL A 55 19.46 0.62 7.54
N GLY A 56 18.91 0.31 6.37
CA GLY A 56 19.58 0.53 5.07
C GLY A 56 20.65 -0.51 4.72
N VAL A 57 20.77 -1.59 5.49
CA VAL A 57 21.72 -2.69 5.19
C VAL A 57 21.27 -3.50 3.98
N PHE A 58 19.96 -3.53 3.71
CA PHE A 58 19.39 -4.17 2.53
C PHE A 58 18.69 -3.11 1.68
N MET A 59 19.19 -2.88 0.46
CA MET A 59 18.59 -1.97 -0.52
C MET A 59 17.84 -2.74 -1.62
N ASN A 60 18.48 -3.76 -2.18
CA ASN A 60 17.93 -4.65 -3.20
C ASN A 60 18.61 -6.02 -3.13
N GLY A 61 17.92 -7.06 -3.60
CA GLY A 61 18.46 -8.41 -3.67
C GLY A 61 17.77 -9.20 -4.78
N GLU A 62 18.49 -10.16 -5.35
CA GLU A 62 17.92 -11.06 -6.35
C GLU A 62 16.95 -12.03 -5.67
N MET A 63 15.70 -12.05 -6.13
CA MET A 63 14.70 -13.00 -5.64
C MET A 63 14.83 -14.34 -6.37
N ASN A 64 14.51 -15.42 -5.67
CA ASN A 64 14.56 -16.75 -6.26
C ASN A 64 13.53 -16.90 -7.39
N PRO A 65 13.97 -17.18 -8.64
CA PRO A 65 13.09 -17.16 -9.81
C PRO A 65 12.04 -18.28 -9.84
N LYS A 66 12.17 -19.31 -9.00
CA LYS A 66 11.21 -20.42 -8.90
C LYS A 66 10.34 -20.33 -7.65
N MET A 67 10.94 -20.01 -6.51
CA MET A 67 10.24 -20.02 -5.21
C MET A 67 9.54 -18.70 -4.90
N GLU A 68 9.96 -17.60 -5.53
CA GLU A 68 9.44 -16.25 -5.24
C GLU A 68 8.74 -15.61 -6.44
N GLN A 69 8.14 -16.43 -7.31
CA GLN A 69 7.38 -15.95 -8.48
C GLN A 69 6.21 -15.06 -8.09
N GLY A 70 5.53 -15.36 -6.97
CA GLY A 70 4.42 -14.54 -6.46
C GLY A 70 4.86 -13.12 -6.10
N PRO A 71 5.84 -12.96 -5.18
CA PRO A 71 6.44 -11.65 -4.88
C PRO A 71 6.96 -10.90 -6.12
N LEU A 72 7.69 -11.59 -7.01
CA LEU A 72 8.20 -11.00 -8.26
C LEU A 72 7.07 -10.45 -9.14
N TYR A 73 6.01 -11.24 -9.33
CA TYR A 73 4.84 -10.80 -10.09
C TYR A 73 4.15 -9.60 -9.43
N PHE A 74 3.99 -9.63 -8.10
CA PHE A 74 3.39 -8.52 -7.37
C PHE A 74 4.20 -7.23 -7.50
N GLN A 75 5.52 -7.29 -7.30
CA GLN A 75 6.42 -6.15 -7.48
C GLN A 75 6.32 -5.59 -8.91
N HIS A 76 6.39 -6.46 -9.94
CA HIS A 76 6.25 -6.04 -11.33
C HIS A 76 4.92 -5.33 -11.61
N ARG A 77 3.81 -5.84 -11.06
CA ARG A 77 2.48 -5.24 -11.23
C ARG A 77 2.38 -3.87 -10.55
N VAL A 78 2.89 -3.74 -9.33
CA VAL A 78 2.88 -2.46 -8.59
C VAL A 78 3.72 -1.42 -9.32
N THR A 79 4.95 -1.76 -9.71
CA THR A 79 5.82 -0.85 -10.49
C THR A 79 5.14 -0.40 -11.78
N GLY A 80 4.49 -1.33 -12.50
CA GLY A 80 3.74 -0.98 -13.71
C GLY A 80 2.55 -0.04 -13.46
N ILE A 81 1.86 -0.17 -12.32
CA ILE A 81 0.75 0.73 -11.94
C ILE A 81 1.30 2.12 -11.61
N LEU A 82 2.34 2.19 -10.78
CA LEU A 82 2.96 3.45 -10.38
C LEU A 82 3.50 4.21 -11.59
N ASN A 83 4.21 3.53 -12.49
CA ASN A 83 4.74 4.16 -13.71
C ASN A 83 3.63 4.71 -14.62
N ARG A 84 2.50 4.00 -14.73
CA ARG A 84 1.34 4.49 -15.51
C ARG A 84 0.66 5.68 -14.86
N HIS A 85 0.43 5.62 -13.55
CA HIS A 85 -0.14 6.75 -12.81
C HIS A 85 0.75 7.99 -12.95
N HIS A 86 2.06 7.79 -12.83
CA HIS A 86 3.04 8.85 -13.05
C HIS A 86 2.97 9.48 -14.45
N GLN A 87 2.79 8.66 -15.49
CA GLN A 87 2.61 9.17 -16.85
C GLN A 87 1.35 10.03 -16.97
N TRP A 88 0.28 9.70 -16.24
CA TRP A 88 -0.92 10.54 -16.20
C TRP A 88 -0.68 11.86 -15.50
N GLU A 89 0.06 11.87 -14.39
CA GLU A 89 0.40 13.11 -13.66
C GLU A 89 1.29 14.03 -14.51
N LYS A 90 2.29 13.46 -15.20
CA LYS A 90 3.11 14.18 -16.19
C LYS A 90 2.26 14.78 -17.31
N ALA A 91 1.36 14.00 -17.89
CA ALA A 91 0.47 14.49 -18.95
C ALA A 91 -0.51 15.57 -18.46
N ALA A 92 -0.95 15.48 -17.19
CA ALA A 92 -1.82 16.48 -16.56
C ALA A 92 -1.08 17.72 -16.06
N GLY A 93 0.25 17.66 -15.95
CA GLY A 93 1.09 18.71 -15.36
C GLY A 93 0.84 18.94 -13.87
N LYS A 94 0.21 17.97 -13.18
CA LYS A 94 -0.16 18.06 -11.77
C LYS A 94 -0.33 16.68 -11.15
N GLU A 95 -0.19 16.61 -9.83
CA GLU A 95 -0.51 15.42 -9.03
C GLU A 95 -1.99 15.04 -9.20
N ILE A 96 -2.24 13.74 -9.32
CA ILE A 96 -3.59 13.16 -9.39
C ILE A 96 -3.81 12.42 -8.08
N ASN A 97 -4.57 13.05 -7.17
CA ASN A 97 -4.93 12.45 -5.89
C ASN A 97 -6.41 12.02 -5.87
N PRO A 98 -6.72 10.72 -6.02
CA PRO A 98 -8.10 10.23 -6.04
C PRO A 98 -8.86 10.44 -4.71
N ALA A 99 -8.14 10.64 -3.61
CA ALA A 99 -8.73 10.89 -2.29
C ALA A 99 -9.00 12.38 -2.04
N GLN A 100 -8.54 13.28 -2.93
CA GLN A 100 -8.78 14.71 -2.79
C GLN A 100 -10.26 15.00 -3.01
N HIS A 101 -10.87 15.72 -2.07
CA HIS A 101 -12.25 16.17 -2.20
C HIS A 101 -12.37 17.15 -3.37
N VAL A 102 -13.18 16.80 -4.38
CA VAL A 102 -13.47 17.69 -5.51
C VAL A 102 -14.53 18.70 -5.05
N PRO A 103 -14.23 20.02 -5.04
CA PRO A 103 -15.22 21.03 -4.66
C PRO A 103 -16.40 21.01 -5.63
N SER A 104 -17.62 21.25 -5.12
CA SER A 104 -18.80 21.41 -5.99
C SER A 104 -18.80 22.79 -6.66
N ASP A 105 -19.44 22.94 -7.83
CA ASP A 105 -19.43 24.14 -8.69
C ASP A 105 -19.77 25.48 -7.98
N GLY A 106 -20.34 25.46 -6.79
CA GLY A 106 -20.65 26.66 -5.99
C GLY A 106 -19.52 27.17 -5.07
N SER A 107 -18.37 26.51 -5.02
CA SER A 107 -17.35 26.73 -3.98
C SER A 107 -16.12 27.52 -4.44
N ARG A 108 -16.34 28.72 -4.99
CA ARG A 108 -15.28 29.65 -5.45
C ARG A 108 -14.21 29.97 -4.40
N GLY A 109 -14.60 30.01 -3.12
CA GLY A 109 -13.63 30.18 -2.01
C GLY A 109 -12.66 29.01 -1.91
N THR A 110 -13.15 27.79 -2.10
CA THR A 110 -12.34 26.56 -2.01
C THR A 110 -11.32 26.45 -3.15
N GLU A 111 -11.66 26.90 -4.37
CA GLU A 111 -10.68 26.96 -5.47
C GLU A 111 -9.55 27.96 -5.18
N THR A 112 -9.88 29.09 -4.57
CA THR A 112 -8.91 30.13 -4.21
C THR A 112 -7.98 29.63 -3.10
N ASP A 113 -8.54 28.97 -2.08
CA ASP A 113 -7.76 28.37 -0.99
C ASP A 113 -6.86 27.23 -1.48
N ILE A 114 -7.35 26.37 -2.39
CA ILE A 114 -6.54 25.32 -3.01
C ILE A 114 -5.39 25.94 -3.81
N GLY A 115 -5.66 26.95 -4.65
CA GLY A 115 -4.62 27.64 -5.43
C GLY A 115 -3.57 28.30 -4.54
N PHE A 116 -3.99 28.96 -3.46
CA PHE A 116 -3.09 29.55 -2.48
C PHE A 116 -2.24 28.48 -1.75
N CYS A 117 -2.86 27.41 -1.25
CA CYS A 117 -2.14 26.31 -0.61
C CYS A 117 -1.16 25.62 -1.57
N SER A 118 -1.53 25.43 -2.83
CA SER A 118 -0.64 24.90 -3.87
C SER A 118 0.54 25.83 -4.11
N SER A 119 0.35 27.15 -4.07
CA SER A 119 1.45 28.12 -4.24
C SER A 119 2.39 28.20 -3.04
N LEU A 120 1.92 27.81 -1.84
CA LEU A 120 2.71 27.77 -0.61
C LEU A 120 3.43 26.44 -0.39
N ALA A 121 3.06 25.38 -1.12
CA ALA A 121 3.71 24.09 -1.03
C ALA A 121 5.16 24.24 -1.53
N CYS A 122 6.10 24.33 -0.60
CA CYS A 122 7.52 24.37 -0.91
C CYS A 122 7.93 23.06 -1.61
N GLY A 123 8.21 23.12 -2.91
CA GLY A 123 8.80 22.02 -3.70
C GLY A 123 7.82 21.00 -4.28
N LYS A 124 6.90 21.43 -5.15
CA LYS A 124 6.25 20.54 -6.13
C LYS A 124 6.04 21.27 -7.46
N ASP A 125 7.12 21.80 -8.03
CA ASP A 125 7.07 22.27 -9.41
C ASP A 125 7.06 21.07 -10.37
N ALA A 126 6.74 21.29 -11.65
CA ALA A 126 6.78 20.24 -12.67
C ALA A 126 8.14 19.51 -12.77
N GLU A 127 9.21 20.09 -12.21
CA GLU A 127 10.52 19.45 -12.02
C GLU A 127 10.50 18.31 -10.97
N ASP A 128 9.69 18.38 -9.91
CA ASP A 128 9.60 17.32 -8.88
C ASP A 128 8.78 16.10 -9.35
N LEU A 129 8.09 16.19 -10.50
CA LEU A 129 7.52 15.04 -11.20
C LEU A 129 8.60 14.26 -12.00
N ALA A 130 9.87 14.65 -11.91
CA ALA A 130 11.02 13.86 -12.34
C ALA A 130 11.67 13.19 -11.12
N TRP A 131 11.10 12.07 -10.71
CA TRP A 131 11.70 11.11 -9.77
C TRP A 131 12.99 10.52 -10.34
#